data_AF-A0A7W2KZQ4-F1
#
_entry.id   AF-A0A7W2KZQ4-F1
#
_cell.length_a   1.000
_cell.length_b   1.000
_cell.length_c   1.000
_cell.angle_alpha   90.00
_cell.angle_beta   90.00
_cell.angle_gamma   90.00
#
_symmetry.space_group_name_H-M   'P 1'
#
loop_
_entity.id
_entity.type
_entity.pdbx_description
1 polymer ?
#
loop_
_entity_poly.entity_id
_entity_poly.type
_entity_poly.pdbx_seq_one_letter_code
_entity_poly.pdbx_strand_id
1 'polypeptide(L)'
;MNNDFMSDEENSRAAISSALTHFRILPFAESDARQYVRWFHYADFQPTGILIEPGGVVDYHLTLPPELSVKAQFLVGTPGFNAGGVDTEVPRIYEVDNPDDSVTDSEGGVLWLRVVSDTPGADSLSATFKVSRLHLAHRIAVFIQGETSAEQWPSILCGAQLKRPRAPVQLIGEKVVITAWWITAMRYMDHDPSAVLDEYKDILRIENEMAAIGDGAEQHPPSPLRILVSEKEGGSPNASHFRISLPDYGSSLLTPEGVRGDWGVWHELGHMQHQISWSANALTENSVNIFSLAVQRAQKKYSRVVPYDREAHAFLNSSDPNKKFEDNDEFVRLIMWEQLRAAYGDAFFHRLHRESRSHGNPEPGQGDAQYRHYFMVTSAWAAQHDLTTFFIRWGWHPTTRTLDAIRDLRLPIPEPDPSTLHVKAETQIDAVEPHSDGIEIRGVARPGSRLKTTNDPDMGWYDPEGGITYASASGDFLVVTRRLVDGNAVVKSYDPQTGEALGESNHVPANLQGAAAQFSCCTEHATGADH
;
A
#
# COMPACT_ATOMS: atom_id res chain seq x y z
N MET A 1 12.07 36.06 -56.47
CA MET A 1 13.39 35.87 -55.83
C MET A 1 13.30 36.58 -54.48
N ASN A 2 13.24 35.98 -53.31
CA ASN A 2 13.29 34.60 -52.80
C ASN A 2 12.26 34.58 -51.64
N ASN A 3 11.27 33.70 -51.62
CA ASN A 3 11.30 32.43 -50.88
C ASN A 3 12.27 32.40 -49.69
N ASP A 4 11.74 32.52 -48.49
CA ASP A 4 12.15 31.62 -47.40
C ASP A 4 10.88 31.09 -46.73
N PHE A 5 10.53 29.88 -47.16
CA PHE A 5 9.71 28.93 -46.45
C PHE A 5 10.45 28.59 -45.14
N MET A 6 9.95 29.03 -44.00
CA MET A 6 10.18 28.26 -42.77
C MET A 6 9.22 27.08 -42.85
N SER A 7 9.76 25.95 -43.29
CA SER A 7 9.10 24.68 -43.51
C SER A 7 8.48 24.12 -42.23
N ASP A 8 7.40 23.35 -42.43
CA ASP A 8 6.67 22.50 -41.49
C ASP A 8 7.52 21.40 -40.78
N GLU A 9 8.78 21.68 -40.44
CA GLU A 9 9.77 20.69 -39.99
C GLU A 9 10.13 20.72 -38.49
N GLU A 10 9.48 21.56 -37.67
CA GLU A 10 9.57 21.48 -36.19
C GLU A 10 8.45 20.64 -35.55
N ASN A 11 7.60 20.02 -36.37
CA ASN A 11 6.53 19.14 -35.92
C ASN A 11 6.91 17.67 -36.20
N SER A 12 8.13 17.25 -35.83
CA SER A 12 8.48 15.83 -35.74
C SER A 12 7.64 15.19 -34.63
N ARG A 13 6.35 14.98 -34.92
CA ARG A 13 5.39 14.33 -34.04
C ARG A 13 5.88 12.90 -33.84
N ALA A 14 6.53 12.66 -32.70
CA ALA A 14 6.36 11.38 -32.05
C ALA A 14 4.84 11.09 -32.06
N ALA A 15 4.44 9.97 -32.64
CA ALA A 15 3.03 9.60 -32.68
C ALA A 15 2.49 9.68 -31.24
N ILE A 16 1.42 10.44 -31.04
CA ILE A 16 0.79 10.55 -29.72
C ILE A 16 0.29 9.15 -29.35
N SER A 17 0.66 8.68 -28.16
CA SER A 17 0.29 7.36 -27.66
C SER A 17 -1.21 7.09 -27.80
N SER A 18 -1.54 5.84 -28.11
CA SER A 18 -2.93 5.38 -28.18
C SER A 18 -3.66 5.56 -26.84
N ALA A 19 -2.97 5.36 -25.69
CA ALA A 19 -3.53 5.54 -24.35
C ALA A 19 -3.88 7.00 -24.01
N LEU A 20 -3.43 7.97 -24.81
CA LEU A 20 -3.81 9.40 -24.68
C LEU A 20 -4.85 9.84 -25.74
N THR A 21 -5.34 8.90 -26.56
CA THR A 21 -6.33 9.15 -27.61
C THR A 21 -7.51 8.19 -27.57
N HIS A 22 -7.36 7.00 -26.99
CA HIS A 22 -8.40 5.99 -26.78
C HIS A 22 -8.62 5.80 -25.28
N PHE A 23 -9.86 5.98 -24.86
CA PHE A 23 -10.24 6.03 -23.45
C PHE A 23 -11.26 4.94 -23.16
N ARG A 24 -10.98 4.08 -22.18
CA ARG A 24 -11.94 3.05 -21.75
C ARG A 24 -13.17 3.71 -21.15
N ILE A 25 -14.35 3.14 -21.36
CA ILE A 25 -15.53 3.57 -20.60
C ILE A 25 -15.44 2.94 -19.20
N LEU A 26 -15.45 3.78 -18.17
CA LEU A 26 -15.30 3.35 -16.77
C LEU A 26 -16.66 3.31 -16.06
N PRO A 27 -16.84 2.52 -14.99
CA PRO A 27 -17.99 2.68 -14.11
C PRO A 27 -17.95 4.05 -13.42
N PHE A 28 -19.11 4.52 -12.95
CA PHE A 28 -19.15 5.74 -12.13
C PHE A 28 -18.39 5.51 -10.81
N ALA A 29 -17.63 6.51 -10.37
CA ALA A 29 -16.87 6.41 -9.11
C ALA A 29 -17.75 6.11 -7.89
N GLU A 30 -18.98 6.64 -7.88
CA GLU A 30 -19.96 6.38 -6.82
C GLU A 30 -20.47 4.93 -6.86
N SER A 31 -20.82 4.41 -8.04
CA SER A 31 -21.30 3.03 -8.22
C SER A 31 -20.22 2.02 -7.84
N ASP A 32 -18.98 2.29 -8.25
CA ASP A 32 -17.81 1.51 -7.87
C ASP A 32 -17.56 1.58 -6.34
N ALA A 33 -17.58 2.77 -5.73
CA ALA A 33 -17.43 2.89 -4.28
C ALA A 33 -18.53 2.14 -3.50
N ARG A 34 -19.80 2.23 -3.95
CA ARG A 34 -20.93 1.49 -3.38
C ARG A 34 -20.72 -0.03 -3.49
N GLN A 35 -20.22 -0.53 -4.62
CA GLN A 35 -19.96 -1.96 -4.84
C GLN A 35 -18.93 -2.53 -3.85
N TYR A 36 -17.88 -1.75 -3.52
CA TYR A 36 -16.85 -2.17 -2.57
C TYR A 36 -17.11 -1.68 -1.13
N VAL A 37 -18.17 -0.88 -0.94
CA VAL A 37 -18.56 -0.23 0.32
C VAL A 37 -17.45 0.70 0.85
N ARG A 38 -16.71 1.33 -0.06
CA ARG A 38 -15.54 2.17 0.27
C ARG A 38 -15.91 3.59 0.64
N TRP A 39 -15.17 4.16 1.59
CA TRP A 39 -15.31 5.56 1.98
C TRP A 39 -14.85 6.51 0.89
N PHE A 40 -13.63 6.31 0.39
CA PHE A 40 -13.10 7.11 -0.70
C PHE A 40 -13.39 6.48 -2.06
N HIS A 41 -13.68 7.35 -3.02
CA HIS A 41 -13.93 6.98 -4.40
C HIS A 41 -12.62 6.79 -5.15
N TYR A 42 -12.58 5.90 -6.13
CA TYR A 42 -11.44 5.82 -7.07
C TYR A 42 -11.72 6.73 -8.27
N ALA A 43 -10.67 7.12 -9.00
CA ALA A 43 -10.79 8.03 -10.12
C ALA A 43 -11.49 7.36 -11.31
N ASP A 44 -12.64 7.91 -11.70
CA ASP A 44 -13.41 7.54 -12.89
C ASP A 44 -13.06 8.41 -14.12
N PHE A 45 -11.92 9.10 -14.06
CA PHE A 45 -11.40 9.95 -15.11
C PHE A 45 -9.95 9.59 -15.45
N GLN A 46 -9.56 9.88 -16.69
CA GLN A 46 -8.34 9.36 -17.31
C GLN A 46 -7.45 10.51 -17.82
N PRO A 47 -6.12 10.35 -17.77
CA PRO A 47 -5.18 11.40 -18.12
C PRO A 47 -5.18 11.69 -19.63
N THR A 48 -5.16 12.96 -20.03
CA THR A 48 -5.01 13.36 -21.44
C THR A 48 -3.57 13.75 -21.82
N GLY A 49 -2.70 13.94 -20.83
CA GLY A 49 -1.35 14.45 -21.03
C GLY A 49 -1.30 15.92 -21.50
N ILE A 50 -2.32 16.71 -21.17
CA ILE A 50 -2.43 18.14 -21.53
C ILE A 50 -2.50 18.99 -20.26
N LEU A 51 -1.70 20.04 -20.21
CA LEU A 51 -1.83 21.15 -19.26
C LEU A 51 -2.48 22.34 -19.98
N ILE A 52 -3.56 22.86 -19.41
CA ILE A 52 -4.15 24.15 -19.81
C ILE A 52 -3.51 25.22 -18.94
N GLU A 53 -2.88 26.24 -19.54
CA GLU A 53 -2.47 27.45 -18.83
C GLU A 53 -3.72 28.34 -18.59
N PRO A 54 -3.71 29.29 -17.63
CA PRO A 54 -4.85 30.17 -17.37
C PRO A 54 -5.40 30.84 -18.65
N GLY A 55 -6.69 30.63 -18.93
CA GLY A 55 -7.36 31.15 -20.14
C GLY A 55 -7.06 30.37 -21.42
N GLY A 56 -6.40 29.21 -21.33
CA GLY A 56 -6.09 28.37 -22.47
C GLY A 56 -7.30 27.66 -23.06
N VAL A 57 -7.11 27.17 -24.28
CA VAL A 57 -8.14 26.54 -25.10
C VAL A 57 -7.59 25.26 -25.73
N VAL A 58 -8.37 24.20 -25.65
CA VAL A 58 -8.13 22.92 -26.32
C VAL A 58 -9.31 22.63 -27.23
N ASP A 59 -9.10 22.74 -28.54
CA ASP A 59 -10.10 22.36 -29.53
C ASP A 59 -10.01 20.84 -29.77
N TYR A 60 -11.16 20.16 -29.79
CA TYR A 60 -11.21 18.71 -29.81
C TYR A 60 -12.30 18.14 -30.72
N HIS A 61 -12.09 16.87 -31.06
CA HIS A 61 -13.10 15.95 -31.57
C HIS A 61 -13.19 14.74 -30.64
N LEU A 62 -14.35 14.48 -30.05
CA LEU A 62 -14.65 13.34 -29.18
C LEU A 62 -15.66 12.42 -29.87
N THR A 63 -15.25 11.17 -30.10
CA THR A 63 -16.14 10.11 -30.57
C THR A 63 -16.52 9.21 -29.40
N LEU A 64 -17.81 9.16 -29.07
CA LEU A 64 -18.37 8.24 -28.08
C LEU A 64 -18.95 6.99 -28.77
N PRO A 65 -18.98 5.83 -28.09
CA PRO A 65 -19.60 4.64 -28.65
C PRO A 65 -21.12 4.85 -28.85
N PRO A 66 -21.69 4.41 -29.99
CA PRO A 66 -23.05 4.77 -30.40
C PRO A 66 -24.20 4.09 -29.64
N GLU A 67 -23.91 3.06 -28.82
CA GLU A 67 -24.94 2.12 -28.34
C GLU A 67 -25.25 2.20 -26.84
N LEU A 68 -24.53 3.02 -26.06
CA LEU A 68 -24.69 3.07 -24.61
C LEU A 68 -24.88 4.50 -24.11
N SER A 69 -25.61 4.64 -23.00
CA SER A 69 -25.71 5.89 -22.25
C SER A 69 -24.37 6.16 -21.57
N VAL A 70 -23.46 6.81 -22.30
CA VAL A 70 -22.14 7.23 -21.83
C VAL A 70 -22.19 8.69 -21.47
N LYS A 71 -21.80 9.01 -20.23
CA LYS A 71 -21.57 10.40 -19.82
C LYS A 71 -20.12 10.77 -20.08
N ALA A 72 -19.90 11.90 -20.76
CA ALA A 72 -18.57 12.45 -21.02
C ALA A 72 -18.42 13.83 -20.38
N GLN A 73 -17.30 14.04 -19.67
CA GLN A 73 -16.96 15.31 -19.04
C GLN A 73 -15.45 15.55 -19.14
N PHE A 74 -15.06 16.80 -19.28
CA PHE A 74 -13.68 17.22 -19.00
C PHE A 74 -13.54 17.68 -17.56
N LEU A 75 -12.39 17.39 -16.98
CA LEU A 75 -12.02 17.85 -15.65
C LEU A 75 -10.69 18.60 -15.74
N VAL A 76 -10.61 19.79 -15.15
CA VAL A 76 -9.39 20.60 -15.13
C VAL A 76 -8.92 20.77 -13.69
N GLY A 77 -7.69 20.33 -13.43
CA GLY A 77 -7.11 20.22 -12.09
C GLY A 77 -6.87 18.76 -11.69
N THR A 78 -5.89 18.55 -10.82
CA THR A 78 -5.52 17.21 -10.33
C THR A 78 -5.69 17.15 -8.81
N PRO A 79 -6.62 16.34 -8.28
CA PRO A 79 -6.82 16.19 -6.84
C PRO A 79 -5.51 15.99 -6.06
N GLY A 80 -5.31 16.81 -5.03
CA GLY A 80 -4.15 16.75 -4.15
C GLY A 80 -2.79 17.10 -4.76
N PHE A 81 -2.74 17.65 -5.98
CA PHE A 81 -1.50 18.11 -6.62
C PHE A 81 -1.53 19.62 -6.88
N ASN A 82 -0.70 20.39 -6.18
CA ASN A 82 -0.65 21.84 -6.35
C ASN A 82 0.27 22.25 -7.51
N ALA A 83 -0.31 22.80 -8.57
CA ALA A 83 0.42 23.47 -9.65
C ALA A 83 0.29 24.99 -9.49
N GLY A 84 1.30 25.63 -8.88
CA GLY A 84 1.41 27.10 -8.92
C GLY A 84 0.49 27.88 -7.96
N GLY A 85 0.02 27.27 -6.88
CA GLY A 85 -0.75 27.94 -5.83
C GLY A 85 -2.26 27.92 -6.01
N VAL A 86 -2.77 27.19 -7.02
CA VAL A 86 -4.20 27.00 -7.26
C VAL A 86 -4.67 25.76 -6.51
N ASP A 87 -5.82 25.84 -5.83
CA ASP A 87 -6.46 24.68 -5.22
C ASP A 87 -6.99 23.76 -6.33
N THR A 88 -6.56 22.50 -6.28
CA THR A 88 -6.88 21.48 -7.28
C THR A 88 -7.56 20.27 -6.64
N GLU A 89 -7.88 20.32 -5.35
CA GLU A 89 -8.52 19.22 -4.63
C GLU A 89 -9.86 18.84 -5.27
N VAL A 90 -10.62 19.86 -5.71
CA VAL A 90 -11.86 19.68 -6.47
C VAL A 90 -11.63 20.15 -7.91
N PRO A 91 -11.47 19.23 -8.87
CA PRO A 91 -11.27 19.61 -10.26
C PRO A 91 -12.54 20.26 -10.82
N ARG A 92 -12.35 21.26 -11.68
CA ARG A 92 -13.46 21.97 -12.33
C ARG A 92 -13.99 21.11 -13.47
N ILE A 93 -15.31 20.95 -13.52
CA ILE A 93 -15.99 20.01 -14.42
C ILE A 93 -16.66 20.78 -15.56
N TYR A 94 -16.47 20.27 -16.79
CA TYR A 94 -17.08 20.78 -18.01
C TYR A 94 -17.84 19.65 -18.70
N GLU A 95 -19.13 19.83 -18.95
CA GLU A 95 -19.95 18.86 -19.69
C GLU A 95 -19.54 18.86 -21.18
N VAL A 96 -19.63 17.69 -21.82
CA VAL A 96 -19.39 17.55 -23.25
C VAL A 96 -20.73 17.53 -23.99
N ASP A 97 -21.12 18.68 -24.53
CA ASP A 97 -22.39 18.85 -25.25
C ASP A 97 -22.29 18.51 -26.74
N ASN A 98 -21.12 18.74 -27.35
CA ASN A 98 -20.87 18.51 -28.77
C ASN A 98 -19.63 17.63 -28.98
N PRO A 99 -19.61 16.77 -30.02
CA PRO A 99 -18.43 15.98 -30.35
C PRO A 99 -17.27 16.85 -30.85
N ASP A 100 -17.56 17.97 -31.53
CA ASP A 100 -16.57 18.95 -31.99
C ASP A 100 -16.78 20.26 -31.23
N ASP A 101 -15.86 20.58 -30.32
CA ASP A 101 -15.95 21.78 -29.49
C ASP A 101 -14.58 22.19 -28.94
N SER A 102 -14.58 23.10 -27.97
CA SER A 102 -13.42 23.55 -27.23
C SER A 102 -13.65 23.43 -25.72
N VAL A 103 -12.59 23.12 -24.97
CA VAL A 103 -12.56 23.25 -23.51
C VAL A 103 -11.61 24.37 -23.13
N THR A 104 -12.06 25.24 -22.24
CA THR A 104 -11.30 26.38 -21.73
C THR A 104 -11.45 26.49 -20.23
N ASP A 105 -10.37 26.91 -19.56
CA ASP A 105 -10.35 27.05 -18.10
C ASP A 105 -9.59 28.32 -17.70
N SER A 106 -10.19 29.14 -16.84
CA SER A 106 -9.63 30.44 -16.46
C SER A 106 -8.44 30.35 -15.51
N GLU A 107 -8.31 29.26 -14.76
CA GLU A 107 -7.26 29.06 -13.74
C GLU A 107 -6.14 28.13 -14.24
N GLY A 108 -6.43 27.33 -15.26
CA GLY A 108 -5.53 26.31 -15.78
C GLY A 108 -5.46 25.06 -14.89
N GLY A 109 -4.82 24.02 -15.42
CA GLY A 109 -4.70 22.72 -14.76
C GLY A 109 -4.52 21.59 -15.76
N VAL A 110 -4.16 20.41 -15.25
CA VAL A 110 -4.10 19.21 -16.09
C VAL A 110 -5.51 18.86 -16.53
N LEU A 111 -5.68 18.62 -17.82
CA LEU A 111 -6.93 18.19 -18.41
C LEU A 111 -7.07 16.66 -18.28
N TRP A 112 -8.21 16.23 -17.77
CA TRP A 112 -8.63 14.84 -17.66
C TRP A 112 -9.92 14.61 -18.43
N LEU A 113 -10.14 13.38 -18.90
CA LEU A 113 -11.37 12.97 -19.56
C LEU A 113 -12.08 11.91 -18.72
N ARG A 114 -13.30 12.21 -18.29
CA ARG A 114 -14.24 11.25 -17.72
C ARG A 114 -15.16 10.76 -18.82
N VAL A 115 -15.19 9.45 -19.03
CA VAL A 115 -16.14 8.77 -19.92
C VAL A 115 -16.68 7.56 -19.17
N VAL A 116 -17.92 7.65 -18.70
CA VAL A 116 -18.46 6.71 -17.71
C VAL A 116 -19.83 6.16 -18.10
N SER A 117 -20.06 4.90 -17.74
CA SER A 117 -21.36 4.23 -17.85
C SER A 117 -21.37 2.98 -16.96
N ASP A 118 -22.46 2.77 -16.22
CA ASP A 118 -22.72 1.52 -15.49
C ASP A 118 -23.52 0.51 -16.33
N THR A 119 -23.72 0.78 -17.62
CA THR A 119 -24.47 -0.13 -18.49
C THR A 119 -23.64 -1.40 -18.73
N PRO A 120 -24.20 -2.61 -18.56
CA PRO A 120 -23.47 -3.86 -18.80
C PRO A 120 -22.82 -3.90 -20.19
N GLY A 121 -21.54 -4.27 -20.24
CA GLY A 121 -20.74 -4.33 -21.47
C GLY A 121 -20.08 -3.01 -21.87
N ALA A 122 -20.34 -1.89 -21.16
CA ALA A 122 -19.69 -0.61 -21.43
C ALA A 122 -18.17 -0.68 -21.28
N ASP A 123 -17.67 -1.47 -20.35
CA ASP A 123 -16.26 -1.73 -20.05
C ASP A 123 -15.48 -2.32 -21.23
N SER A 124 -16.16 -2.92 -22.20
CA SER A 124 -15.56 -3.42 -23.46
C SER A 124 -15.43 -2.36 -24.56
N LEU A 125 -16.01 -1.17 -24.36
CA LEU A 125 -16.02 -0.08 -25.33
C LEU A 125 -14.95 0.98 -25.01
N SER A 126 -14.67 1.82 -26.00
CA SER A 126 -13.77 2.95 -25.86
C SER A 126 -14.29 4.20 -26.57
N ALA A 127 -14.02 5.37 -25.99
CA ALA A 127 -14.13 6.65 -26.65
C ALA A 127 -12.81 7.04 -27.34
N THR A 128 -12.87 7.87 -28.37
CA THR A 128 -11.69 8.45 -29.03
C THR A 128 -11.67 9.96 -28.86
N PHE A 129 -10.60 10.51 -28.30
CA PHE A 129 -10.38 11.94 -28.12
C PHE A 129 -9.20 12.41 -28.96
N LYS A 130 -9.47 13.35 -29.89
CA LYS A 130 -8.48 13.93 -30.78
C LYS A 130 -8.42 15.43 -30.55
N VAL A 131 -7.20 15.94 -30.39
CA VAL A 131 -6.97 17.39 -30.27
C VAL A 131 -6.64 17.96 -31.64
N SER A 132 -7.42 18.95 -32.07
CA SER A 132 -7.20 19.67 -33.33
C SER A 132 -6.30 20.89 -33.12
N ARG A 133 -6.41 21.57 -31.97
CA ARG A 133 -5.59 22.75 -31.63
C ARG A 133 -5.35 22.87 -30.13
N LEU A 134 -4.15 23.32 -29.78
CA LEU A 134 -3.79 23.79 -28.45
C LEU A 134 -3.46 25.28 -28.52
N HIS A 135 -4.07 26.10 -27.67
CA HIS A 135 -3.75 27.52 -27.52
C HIS A 135 -3.58 27.86 -26.05
N LEU A 136 -2.42 28.36 -25.63
CA LEU A 136 -2.04 28.46 -24.20
C LEU A 136 -2.29 27.14 -23.44
N ALA A 137 -1.98 26.04 -24.11
CA ALA A 137 -2.06 24.69 -23.57
C ALA A 137 -0.90 23.88 -24.14
N HIS A 138 -0.39 22.94 -23.36
CA HIS A 138 0.85 22.23 -23.64
C HIS A 138 0.72 20.74 -23.36
N ARG A 139 1.47 19.93 -24.13
CA ARG A 139 1.65 18.52 -23.76
C ARG A 139 2.63 18.44 -22.61
N ILE A 140 2.30 17.65 -21.60
CA ILE A 140 3.20 17.37 -20.46
C ILE A 140 4.01 16.10 -20.73
N ALA A 141 5.09 15.90 -19.97
CA ALA A 141 5.81 14.64 -20.00
C ALA A 141 4.93 13.54 -19.39
N VAL A 142 4.77 12.43 -20.12
CA VAL A 142 3.97 11.29 -19.69
C VAL A 142 4.79 10.02 -19.91
N PHE A 143 4.90 9.20 -18.88
CA PHE A 143 5.36 7.81 -18.97
C PHE A 143 4.14 6.89 -18.98
N ILE A 144 4.10 5.94 -19.89
CA ILE A 144 3.00 4.97 -20.00
C ILE A 144 3.58 3.57 -19.89
N GLN A 145 3.22 2.85 -18.82
CA GLN A 145 3.73 1.50 -18.58
C GLN A 145 3.38 0.57 -19.76
N GLY A 146 4.39 -0.14 -20.28
CA GLY A 146 4.24 -1.03 -21.44
C GLY A 146 4.33 -0.35 -22.81
N GLU A 147 4.27 1.00 -22.88
CA GLU A 147 4.48 1.75 -24.13
C GLU A 147 5.78 2.57 -24.10
N THR A 148 6.10 3.19 -22.96
CA THR A 148 7.33 3.96 -22.75
C THR A 148 8.37 3.08 -22.08
N SER A 149 9.57 2.99 -22.66
CA SER A 149 10.70 2.26 -22.05
C SER A 149 11.47 3.14 -21.04
N ALA A 150 12.16 2.50 -20.10
CA ALA A 150 13.01 3.20 -19.13
C ALA A 150 14.11 4.03 -19.81
N GLU A 151 14.66 3.54 -20.94
CA GLU A 151 15.70 4.23 -21.71
C GLU A 151 15.17 5.49 -22.41
N GLN A 152 13.90 5.50 -22.82
CA GLN A 152 13.27 6.67 -23.42
C GLN A 152 12.94 7.75 -22.40
N TRP A 153 12.69 7.37 -21.14
CA TRP A 153 12.17 8.26 -20.12
C TRP A 153 13.03 9.52 -19.88
N PRO A 154 14.37 9.41 -19.70
CA PRO A 154 15.26 10.56 -19.66
C PRO A 154 15.10 11.55 -20.81
N SER A 155 14.96 11.03 -22.03
CA SER A 155 14.85 11.86 -23.24
C SER A 155 13.49 12.56 -23.32
N ILE A 156 12.42 11.90 -22.87
CA ILE A 156 11.08 12.50 -22.77
C ILE A 156 11.09 13.67 -21.78
N LEU A 157 11.67 13.48 -20.58
CA LEU A 157 11.78 14.54 -19.59
C LEU A 157 12.63 15.72 -20.07
N CYS A 158 13.80 15.44 -20.67
CA CYS A 158 14.69 16.45 -21.25
C CYS A 158 14.09 17.15 -22.48
N GLY A 159 13.19 16.48 -23.21
CA GLY A 159 12.48 17.01 -24.38
C GLY A 159 11.16 17.71 -24.07
N ALA A 160 10.70 17.71 -22.81
CA ALA A 160 9.42 18.27 -22.42
C ALA A 160 9.30 19.76 -22.80
N GLN A 161 8.11 20.15 -23.29
CA GLN A 161 7.81 21.54 -23.66
C GLN A 161 7.88 22.49 -22.47
N LEU A 162 7.46 22.00 -21.30
CA LEU A 162 7.43 22.74 -20.04
C LEU A 162 8.59 22.31 -19.13
N LYS A 163 9.71 23.02 -19.22
CA LYS A 163 10.90 22.81 -18.37
C LYS A 163 10.92 23.75 -17.16
N ARG A 164 9.76 23.93 -16.52
CA ARG A 164 9.65 24.71 -15.28
C ARG A 164 9.60 23.74 -14.10
N PRO A 165 10.20 24.06 -12.93
CA PRO A 165 10.32 23.10 -11.83
C PRO A 165 9.01 22.42 -11.42
N ARG A 166 7.90 23.18 -11.39
CA ARG A 166 6.57 22.70 -10.97
C ARG A 166 5.63 22.32 -12.12
N ALA A 167 6.13 22.14 -13.34
CA ALA A 167 5.31 21.58 -14.41
C ALA A 167 4.89 20.14 -14.04
N PRO A 168 3.63 19.73 -14.27
CA PRO A 168 3.20 18.38 -13.97
C PRO A 168 3.84 17.37 -14.93
N VAL A 169 4.11 16.19 -14.39
CA VAL A 169 4.57 15.00 -15.08
C VAL A 169 3.70 13.84 -14.61
N GLN A 170 3.30 12.96 -15.53
CA GLN A 170 2.44 11.81 -15.19
C GLN A 170 3.10 10.48 -15.50
N LEU A 171 3.01 9.54 -14.57
CA LEU A 171 3.35 8.13 -14.78
C LEU A 171 2.05 7.33 -14.72
N ILE A 172 1.68 6.68 -15.82
CA ILE A 172 0.41 5.98 -15.99
C ILE A 172 0.66 4.48 -15.90
N GLY A 173 0.18 3.87 -14.83
CA GLY A 173 0.19 2.42 -14.64
C GLY A 173 -1.21 1.80 -14.74
N GLU A 174 -1.29 0.51 -14.43
CA GLU A 174 -2.56 -0.20 -14.43
C GLU A 174 -3.49 0.29 -13.31
N LYS A 175 -2.99 0.39 -12.07
CA LYS A 175 -3.78 0.67 -10.85
C LYS A 175 -3.66 2.11 -10.34
N VAL A 176 -2.60 2.81 -10.71
CA VAL A 176 -2.35 4.18 -10.25
C VAL A 176 -1.97 5.12 -11.39
N VAL A 177 -2.24 6.41 -11.20
CA VAL A 177 -1.62 7.48 -11.98
C VAL A 177 -0.86 8.38 -11.02
N ILE A 178 0.46 8.42 -11.15
CA ILE A 178 1.32 9.28 -10.34
C ILE A 178 1.41 10.64 -11.03
N THR A 179 1.14 11.73 -10.32
CA THR A 179 1.39 13.10 -10.77
C THR A 179 2.45 13.74 -9.88
N ALA A 180 3.60 14.04 -10.48
CA ALA A 180 4.74 14.65 -9.80
C ALA A 180 5.16 15.94 -10.51
N TRP A 181 5.95 16.78 -9.85
CA TRP A 181 6.61 17.91 -10.47
C TRP A 181 7.78 17.44 -11.34
N TRP A 182 8.00 18.16 -12.43
CA TRP A 182 9.07 17.89 -13.38
C TRP A 182 10.44 17.86 -12.72
N ILE A 183 10.71 18.74 -11.75
CA ILE A 183 11.99 18.73 -11.02
C ILE A 183 12.20 17.45 -10.21
N THR A 184 11.13 16.88 -9.67
CA THR A 184 11.15 15.63 -8.90
C THR A 184 11.36 14.46 -9.85
N ALA A 185 10.63 14.41 -10.98
CA ALA A 185 10.84 13.41 -12.01
C ALA A 185 12.26 13.43 -12.58
N MET A 186 12.84 14.62 -12.82
CA MET A 186 14.23 14.77 -13.25
C MET A 186 15.24 14.27 -12.22
N ARG A 187 14.97 14.43 -10.92
CA ARG A 187 15.86 13.95 -9.86
C ARG A 187 15.97 12.42 -9.84
N TYR A 188 14.88 11.72 -10.17
CA TYR A 188 14.80 10.26 -10.16
C TYR A 188 14.69 9.65 -11.57
N MET A 189 15.11 10.38 -12.60
CA MET A 189 14.98 9.96 -14.00
C MET A 189 15.76 8.68 -14.35
N ASP A 190 16.76 8.33 -13.53
CA ASP A 190 17.57 7.12 -13.69
C ASP A 190 16.91 5.86 -13.09
N HIS A 191 15.80 6.01 -12.36
CA HIS A 191 14.99 4.88 -11.89
C HIS A 191 13.94 4.50 -12.95
N ASP A 192 13.72 3.20 -13.13
CA ASP A 192 12.70 2.69 -14.05
C ASP A 192 11.28 3.00 -13.54
N PRO A 193 10.49 3.86 -14.23
CA PRO A 193 9.13 4.16 -13.81
C PRO A 193 8.19 2.94 -13.85
N SER A 194 8.47 1.92 -14.67
CA SER A 194 7.68 0.68 -14.67
C SER A 194 7.84 -0.07 -13.35
N ALA A 195 9.08 -0.18 -12.83
CA ALA A 195 9.34 -0.83 -11.56
C ALA A 195 8.67 -0.11 -10.37
N VAL A 196 8.55 1.23 -10.44
CA VAL A 196 7.79 2.02 -9.45
C VAL A 196 6.30 1.69 -9.51
N LEU A 197 5.72 1.70 -10.71
CA LEU A 197 4.30 1.41 -10.93
C LEU A 197 3.95 -0.04 -10.56
N ASP A 198 4.87 -0.98 -10.77
CA ASP A 198 4.73 -2.37 -10.35
C ASP A 198 4.73 -2.50 -8.82
N GLU A 199 5.54 -1.73 -8.09
CA GLU A 199 5.50 -1.75 -6.62
C GLU A 199 4.15 -1.25 -6.08
N TYR A 200 3.60 -0.17 -6.62
CA TYR A 200 2.24 0.29 -6.27
C TYR A 200 1.18 -0.77 -6.58
N LYS A 201 1.30 -1.45 -7.73
CA LYS A 201 0.40 -2.53 -8.14
C LYS A 201 0.47 -3.71 -7.16
N ASP A 202 1.67 -4.11 -6.74
CA ASP A 202 1.87 -5.21 -5.80
C ASP A 202 1.36 -4.88 -4.39
N ILE A 203 1.57 -3.66 -3.90
CA ILE A 203 1.00 -3.19 -2.64
C ILE A 203 -0.52 -3.27 -2.72
N LEU A 204 -1.14 -2.66 -3.74
CA LEU A 204 -2.59 -2.69 -3.91
C LEU A 204 -3.15 -4.10 -4.10
N ARG A 205 -2.40 -5.02 -4.70
CA ARG A 205 -2.79 -6.44 -4.76
C ARG A 205 -2.89 -7.02 -3.34
N ILE A 206 -1.89 -6.80 -2.49
CA ILE A 206 -1.89 -7.30 -1.10
C ILE A 206 -3.04 -6.68 -0.29
N GLU A 207 -3.29 -5.39 -0.44
CA GLU A 207 -4.40 -4.73 0.27
C GLU A 207 -5.77 -5.22 -0.21
N ASN A 208 -5.94 -5.38 -1.52
CA ASN A 208 -7.15 -5.97 -2.10
C ASN A 208 -7.36 -7.41 -1.60
N GLU A 209 -6.32 -8.24 -1.56
CA GLU A 209 -6.39 -9.60 -1.04
C GLU A 209 -6.88 -9.62 0.42
N MET A 210 -6.34 -8.73 1.26
CA MET A 210 -6.78 -8.57 2.66
C MET A 210 -8.23 -8.10 2.78
N ALA A 211 -8.71 -7.31 1.81
CA ALA A 211 -10.11 -6.94 1.68
C ALA A 211 -10.98 -8.04 1.01
N ALA A 212 -10.43 -9.21 0.67
CA ALA A 212 -11.08 -10.26 -0.13
C ALA A 212 -11.58 -9.79 -1.51
N ILE A 213 -10.74 -9.04 -2.22
CA ILE A 213 -10.90 -8.56 -3.60
C ILE A 213 -9.75 -9.15 -4.45
N GLY A 214 -10.05 -9.70 -5.63
CA GLY A 214 -9.09 -10.41 -6.47
C GLY A 214 -9.72 -11.56 -7.29
N ASP A 215 -8.90 -12.52 -7.70
CA ASP A 215 -9.25 -13.56 -8.68
C ASP A 215 -9.70 -14.91 -8.05
N GLY A 216 -10.02 -14.93 -6.75
CA GLY A 216 -10.60 -16.10 -6.08
C GLY A 216 -12.10 -16.27 -6.36
N ALA A 217 -12.60 -17.51 -6.36
CA ALA A 217 -14.01 -17.83 -6.61
C ALA A 217 -15.02 -17.14 -5.66
N GLU A 218 -14.55 -16.67 -4.49
CA GLU A 218 -15.33 -15.93 -3.51
C GLU A 218 -14.90 -14.45 -3.36
N GLN A 219 -14.11 -13.94 -4.31
CA GLN A 219 -13.62 -12.56 -4.32
C GLN A 219 -14.37 -11.76 -5.39
N HIS A 220 -14.63 -10.49 -5.10
CA HIS A 220 -15.03 -9.56 -6.16
C HIS A 220 -13.81 -9.24 -7.02
N PRO A 221 -13.97 -9.07 -8.34
CA PRO A 221 -12.87 -8.61 -9.17
C PRO A 221 -12.35 -7.26 -8.66
N PRO A 222 -11.06 -6.93 -8.86
CA PRO A 222 -10.55 -5.61 -8.54
C PRO A 222 -11.27 -4.50 -9.32
N SER A 223 -11.39 -3.33 -8.71
CA SER A 223 -11.92 -2.14 -9.40
C SER A 223 -11.12 -1.85 -10.68
N PRO A 224 -11.79 -1.49 -11.80
CA PRO A 224 -11.13 -1.04 -13.02
C PRO A 224 -10.64 0.41 -12.91
N LEU A 225 -11.07 1.14 -11.88
CA LEU A 225 -10.69 2.52 -11.59
C LEU A 225 -9.30 2.58 -10.98
N ARG A 226 -8.66 3.74 -11.10
CA ARG A 226 -7.30 3.98 -10.59
C ARG A 226 -7.32 4.88 -9.36
N ILE A 227 -6.30 4.77 -8.53
CA ILE A 227 -6.00 5.76 -7.48
C ILE A 227 -5.01 6.77 -8.06
N LEU A 228 -5.26 8.06 -7.84
CA LEU A 228 -4.28 9.09 -8.15
C LEU A 228 -3.27 9.18 -7.02
N VAL A 229 -1.99 9.27 -7.35
CA VAL A 229 -0.91 9.48 -6.38
C VAL A 229 -0.29 10.83 -6.69
N SER A 230 -0.56 11.82 -5.84
CA SER A 230 -0.19 13.21 -6.09
C SER A 230 0.96 13.64 -5.19
N GLU A 231 2.00 14.22 -5.78
CA GLU A 231 3.03 14.94 -5.01
C GLU A 231 2.44 16.22 -4.40
N LYS A 232 2.77 16.51 -3.13
CA LYS A 232 2.32 17.73 -2.43
C LYS A 232 3.50 18.49 -1.81
N GLU A 233 3.28 19.76 -1.49
CA GLU A 233 4.36 20.65 -1.07
C GLU A 233 4.97 20.31 0.31
N GLY A 234 4.17 19.73 1.20
CA GLY A 234 4.57 19.40 2.56
C GLY A 234 3.38 19.05 3.45
N GLY A 235 3.62 18.99 4.77
CA GLY A 235 2.65 18.48 5.74
C GLY A 235 2.59 16.94 5.73
N SER A 236 1.65 16.37 6.47
CA SER A 236 1.49 14.90 6.51
C SER A 236 0.96 14.36 5.18
N PRO A 237 1.28 13.10 4.84
CA PRO A 237 0.49 12.33 3.87
C PRO A 237 -1.00 12.37 4.22
N ASN A 238 -1.86 12.25 3.21
CA ASN A 238 -3.29 12.05 3.43
C ASN A 238 -3.99 11.45 2.21
N ALA A 239 -5.16 10.85 2.44
CA ALA A 239 -6.06 10.33 1.42
C ALA A 239 -7.37 11.14 1.37
N SER A 240 -7.99 11.14 0.19
CA SER A 240 -9.27 11.79 -0.08
C SER A 240 -9.95 11.10 -1.26
N HIS A 241 -11.13 11.55 -1.68
CA HIS A 241 -11.73 11.05 -2.90
C HIS A 241 -10.73 11.12 -4.06
N PHE A 242 -10.65 10.03 -4.81
CA PHE A 242 -9.81 9.80 -5.98
C PHE A 242 -8.31 9.56 -5.72
N ARG A 243 -7.77 9.95 -4.56
CA ARG A 243 -6.32 10.18 -4.46
C ARG A 243 -5.70 9.95 -3.09
N ILE A 244 -4.41 9.62 -3.11
CA ILE A 244 -3.49 9.85 -2.00
C ILE A 244 -2.55 11.00 -2.36
N SER A 245 -2.13 11.76 -1.36
CA SER A 245 -1.16 12.85 -1.53
C SER A 245 0.02 12.63 -0.61
N LEU A 246 1.21 12.53 -1.21
CA LEU A 246 2.45 12.20 -0.51
C LEU A 246 3.36 13.43 -0.45
N PRO A 247 3.74 13.89 0.74
CA PRO A 247 4.82 14.86 0.89
C PRO A 247 6.13 14.16 0.54
N ASP A 248 7.16 14.98 0.40
CA ASP A 248 8.52 14.55 0.09
C ASP A 248 8.73 14.30 -1.41
N TYR A 249 9.55 15.19 -1.99
CA TYR A 249 9.72 15.41 -3.42
C TYR A 249 10.65 14.35 -4.04
N GLY A 250 10.36 13.08 -3.75
CA GLY A 250 11.37 12.17 -3.23
C GLY A 250 11.20 10.69 -3.56
N SER A 251 12.12 9.90 -3.00
CA SER A 251 12.25 8.47 -3.23
C SER A 251 11.00 7.67 -2.84
N SER A 252 10.27 8.08 -1.81
CA SER A 252 9.02 7.43 -1.36
C SER A 252 7.90 7.44 -2.42
N LEU A 253 8.02 8.30 -3.44
CA LEU A 253 7.05 8.42 -4.53
C LEU A 253 7.54 7.77 -5.84
N LEU A 254 8.81 7.98 -6.19
CA LEU A 254 9.35 7.70 -7.53
C LEU A 254 10.50 6.68 -7.56
N THR A 255 10.70 5.90 -6.49
CA THR A 255 11.66 4.78 -6.49
C THR A 255 11.00 3.50 -5.97
N PRO A 256 11.33 2.32 -6.53
CA PRO A 256 10.78 1.06 -6.03
C PRO A 256 11.09 0.84 -4.55
N GLU A 257 12.32 1.13 -4.12
CA GLU A 257 12.74 0.95 -2.73
C GLU A 257 12.02 1.91 -1.77
N GLY A 258 11.78 3.15 -2.19
CA GLY A 258 11.05 4.12 -1.38
C GLY A 258 9.58 3.74 -1.22
N VAL A 259 8.89 3.42 -2.32
CA VAL A 259 7.48 2.96 -2.27
C VAL A 259 7.36 1.67 -1.44
N ARG A 260 8.26 0.71 -1.66
CA ARG A 260 8.35 -0.54 -0.89
C ARG A 260 8.76 -0.31 0.57
N GLY A 261 9.38 0.82 0.90
CA GLY A 261 9.99 1.11 2.20
C GLY A 261 9.08 1.87 3.18
N ASP A 262 8.06 2.54 2.66
CA ASP A 262 7.37 3.60 3.37
C ASP A 262 5.97 3.19 3.88
N TRP A 263 5.83 3.11 5.19
CA TRP A 263 4.55 2.82 5.85
C TRP A 263 3.48 3.88 5.55
N GLY A 264 3.87 5.15 5.37
CA GLY A 264 2.95 6.21 5.02
C GLY A 264 2.26 5.92 3.69
N VAL A 265 3.00 5.42 2.70
CA VAL A 265 2.41 5.02 1.41
C VAL A 265 1.37 3.94 1.58
N TRP A 266 1.68 2.88 2.35
CA TRP A 266 0.73 1.77 2.57
C TRP A 266 -0.47 2.22 3.42
N HIS A 267 -0.24 3.09 4.39
CA HIS A 267 -1.30 3.65 5.22
C HIS A 267 -2.30 4.48 4.39
N GLU A 268 -1.81 5.36 3.51
CA GLU A 268 -2.68 6.16 2.65
C GLU A 268 -3.42 5.32 1.60
N LEU A 269 -2.77 4.28 1.05
CA LEU A 269 -3.48 3.33 0.17
C LEU A 269 -4.51 2.50 0.95
N GLY A 270 -4.23 2.15 2.21
CA GLY A 270 -5.17 1.50 3.11
C GLY A 270 -6.42 2.34 3.39
N HIS A 271 -6.32 3.68 3.46
CA HIS A 271 -7.49 4.58 3.49
C HIS A 271 -8.38 4.39 2.26
N MET A 272 -7.79 4.12 1.10
CA MET A 272 -8.51 3.84 -0.15
C MET A 272 -9.16 2.44 -0.17
N GLN A 273 -8.97 1.62 0.86
CA GLN A 273 -9.66 0.33 1.04
C GLN A 273 -10.70 0.35 2.16
N HIS A 274 -10.70 1.39 3.00
CA HIS A 274 -11.54 1.47 4.19
C HIS A 274 -13.03 1.43 3.84
N GLN A 275 -13.79 0.63 4.58
CA GLN A 275 -15.21 0.43 4.33
C GLN A 275 -16.10 1.26 5.25
N ILE A 276 -17.10 1.92 4.66
CA ILE A 276 -17.98 2.87 5.35
C ILE A 276 -18.74 2.23 6.52
N SER A 277 -19.19 0.98 6.36
CA SER A 277 -20.13 0.35 7.30
C SER A 277 -19.59 0.18 8.72
N TRP A 278 -18.28 0.26 8.92
CA TRP A 278 -17.63 0.15 10.23
C TRP A 278 -16.61 1.28 10.48
N SER A 279 -16.84 2.46 9.90
CA SER A 279 -16.03 3.67 10.08
C SER A 279 -16.26 4.38 11.41
N ALA A 280 -16.19 3.66 12.54
CA ALA A 280 -16.22 4.30 13.85
C ALA A 280 -15.04 5.29 13.96
N ASN A 281 -15.21 6.41 14.65
CA ASN A 281 -14.19 7.47 14.71
C ASN A 281 -12.86 6.95 15.27
N ALA A 282 -12.92 6.00 16.21
CA ALA A 282 -11.73 5.36 16.78
C ALA A 282 -10.97 4.47 15.78
N LEU A 283 -11.59 4.13 14.64
CA LEU A 283 -11.04 3.25 13.60
C LEU A 283 -10.56 4.01 12.36
N THR A 284 -10.85 5.30 12.19
CA THR A 284 -10.53 6.03 10.95
C THR A 284 -9.05 5.95 10.58
N GLU A 285 -8.15 6.35 11.49
CA GLU A 285 -6.68 6.25 11.27
C GLU A 285 -6.11 4.88 11.68
N ASN A 286 -6.93 4.02 12.30
CA ASN A 286 -6.41 2.79 12.92
C ASN A 286 -6.66 1.54 12.08
N SER A 287 -7.84 1.42 11.48
CA SER A 287 -8.23 0.25 10.70
C SER A 287 -7.51 0.14 9.37
N VAL A 288 -7.09 1.26 8.79
CA VAL A 288 -6.30 1.28 7.55
C VAL A 288 -4.96 0.56 7.73
N ASN A 289 -4.44 0.52 8.95
CA ASN A 289 -3.23 -0.21 9.28
C ASN A 289 -3.40 -1.74 9.25
N ILE A 290 -4.62 -2.29 9.12
CA ILE A 290 -4.81 -3.71 8.77
C ILE A 290 -4.10 -4.01 7.45
N PHE A 291 -4.24 -3.11 6.48
CA PHE A 291 -3.62 -3.20 5.16
C PHE A 291 -2.10 -2.95 5.23
N SER A 292 -1.67 -1.90 5.95
CA SER A 292 -0.23 -1.64 6.17
C SER A 292 0.50 -2.81 6.82
N LEU A 293 -0.12 -3.45 7.82
CA LEU A 293 0.41 -4.66 8.46
C LEU A 293 0.45 -5.84 7.48
N ALA A 294 -0.55 -5.99 6.60
CA ALA A 294 -0.57 -7.01 5.56
C ALA A 294 0.60 -6.85 4.58
N VAL A 295 0.82 -5.63 4.09
CA VAL A 295 1.95 -5.26 3.23
C VAL A 295 3.28 -5.55 3.93
N GLN A 296 3.42 -5.12 5.19
CA GLN A 296 4.62 -5.37 5.99
C GLN A 296 4.94 -6.88 6.10
N ARG A 297 3.92 -7.70 6.37
CA ARG A 297 4.07 -9.17 6.45
C ARG A 297 4.43 -9.78 5.11
N ALA A 298 3.77 -9.37 4.02
CA ALA A 298 4.05 -9.86 2.68
C ALA A 298 5.49 -9.55 2.24
N GLN A 299 6.01 -8.39 2.66
CA GLN A 299 7.41 -8.01 2.47
C GLN A 299 8.38 -8.67 3.47
N LYS A 300 7.89 -9.52 4.38
CA LYS A 300 8.67 -10.23 5.40
C LYS A 300 9.49 -9.31 6.33
N LYS A 301 9.00 -8.10 6.58
CA LYS A 301 9.68 -7.14 7.46
C LYS A 301 9.35 -7.40 8.93
N TYR A 302 10.26 -7.00 9.83
CA TYR A 302 9.98 -6.95 11.26
C TYR A 302 8.70 -6.16 11.53
N SER A 303 7.79 -6.76 12.29
CA SER A 303 6.48 -6.16 12.57
C SER A 303 6.63 -4.93 13.46
N ARG A 304 6.11 -3.79 13.00
CA ARG A 304 6.27 -2.50 13.70
C ARG A 304 5.55 -2.47 15.05
N VAL A 305 4.57 -3.36 15.26
CA VAL A 305 3.76 -3.37 16.47
C VAL A 305 4.37 -4.19 17.59
N VAL A 306 5.31 -5.10 17.30
CA VAL A 306 5.90 -5.99 18.30
C VAL A 306 6.47 -5.25 19.53
N PRO A 307 7.17 -4.11 19.40
CA PRO A 307 7.64 -3.34 20.57
C PRO A 307 6.53 -2.80 21.49
N TYR A 308 5.28 -2.72 21.00
CA TYR A 308 4.13 -2.19 21.71
C TYR A 308 3.30 -3.26 22.42
N ASP A 309 3.64 -4.54 22.23
CA ASP A 309 2.91 -5.67 22.80
C ASP A 309 2.85 -5.60 24.34
N ARG A 310 3.97 -5.27 24.99
CA ARG A 310 4.03 -5.10 26.46
C ARG A 310 3.07 -4.02 26.95
N GLU A 311 3.04 -2.87 26.27
CA GLU A 311 2.17 -1.75 26.63
C GLU A 311 0.69 -2.10 26.40
N ALA A 312 0.37 -2.74 25.28
CA ALA A 312 -0.96 -3.26 25.01
C ALA A 312 -1.44 -4.22 26.11
N HIS A 313 -0.59 -5.18 26.52
CA HIS A 313 -0.96 -6.11 27.58
C HIS A 313 -1.10 -5.43 28.95
N ALA A 314 -0.36 -4.37 29.24
CA ALA A 314 -0.57 -3.56 30.44
C ALA A 314 -1.95 -2.87 30.40
N PHE A 315 -2.34 -2.29 29.26
CA PHE A 315 -3.67 -1.72 29.06
C PHE A 315 -4.78 -2.78 29.19
N LEU A 316 -4.62 -3.94 28.54
CA LEU A 316 -5.59 -5.04 28.57
C LEU A 316 -5.82 -5.58 29.99
N ASN A 317 -4.76 -5.66 30.79
CA ASN A 317 -4.81 -6.11 32.19
C ASN A 317 -5.21 -5.01 33.19
N SER A 318 -5.32 -3.76 32.76
CA SER A 318 -5.81 -2.67 33.62
C SER A 318 -7.25 -2.95 34.07
N SER A 319 -7.51 -2.74 35.36
CA SER A 319 -8.83 -2.85 35.99
C SER A 319 -9.64 -1.55 35.94
N ASP A 320 -9.14 -0.50 35.27
CA ASP A 320 -9.88 0.75 35.11
C ASP A 320 -11.13 0.52 34.23
N PRO A 321 -12.35 0.67 34.79
CA PRO A 321 -13.58 0.46 34.03
C PRO A 321 -13.85 1.55 32.99
N ASN A 322 -13.11 2.66 33.00
CA ASN A 322 -13.26 3.78 32.07
C ASN A 322 -12.19 3.80 30.97
N LYS A 323 -11.28 2.83 30.94
CA LYS A 323 -10.23 2.75 29.91
C LYS A 323 -10.85 2.63 28.53
N LYS A 324 -10.42 3.45 27.57
CA LYS A 324 -10.95 3.42 26.21
C LYS A 324 -9.88 2.98 25.23
N PHE A 325 -10.29 2.25 24.21
CA PHE A 325 -9.43 1.86 23.10
C PHE A 325 -8.66 3.08 22.55
N GLU A 326 -9.38 4.18 22.33
CA GLU A 326 -8.84 5.43 21.78
C GLU A 326 -7.93 6.25 22.71
N ASP A 327 -7.68 5.80 23.95
CA ASP A 327 -6.74 6.48 24.86
C ASP A 327 -5.28 6.03 24.65
N ASN A 328 -5.07 4.94 23.90
CA ASN A 328 -3.74 4.35 23.67
C ASN A 328 -2.99 5.04 22.52
N ASP A 329 -1.67 4.86 22.44
CA ASP A 329 -0.90 5.18 21.23
C ASP A 329 -1.42 4.42 20.01
N GLU A 330 -1.21 4.97 18.80
CA GLU A 330 -1.69 4.36 17.56
C GLU A 330 -1.16 2.92 17.40
N PHE A 331 0.14 2.67 17.60
CA PHE A 331 0.73 1.35 17.42
C PHE A 331 0.32 0.35 18.51
N VAL A 332 0.00 0.82 19.72
CA VAL A 332 -0.62 -0.02 20.76
C VAL A 332 -1.98 -0.52 20.29
N ARG A 333 -2.79 0.34 19.67
CA ARG A 333 -4.10 -0.05 19.14
C ARG A 333 -4.00 -1.07 18.01
N LEU A 334 -2.93 -1.05 17.22
CA LEU A 334 -2.71 -2.03 16.15
C LEU A 334 -2.51 -3.46 16.67
N ILE A 335 -2.10 -3.64 17.94
CA ILE A 335 -2.02 -4.96 18.58
C ILE A 335 -3.37 -5.67 18.57
N MET A 336 -4.49 -4.93 18.68
CA MET A 336 -5.83 -5.50 18.60
C MET A 336 -6.04 -6.26 17.27
N TRP A 337 -5.56 -5.71 16.15
CA TRP A 337 -5.67 -6.34 14.84
C TRP A 337 -4.80 -7.60 14.74
N GLU A 338 -3.57 -7.52 15.23
CA GLU A 338 -2.66 -8.67 15.22
C GLU A 338 -3.12 -9.79 16.16
N GLN A 339 -3.79 -9.48 17.27
CA GLN A 339 -4.43 -10.47 18.13
C GLN A 339 -5.56 -11.22 17.43
N LEU A 340 -6.44 -10.49 16.72
CA LEU A 340 -7.49 -11.10 15.90
C LEU A 340 -6.90 -11.95 14.77
N ARG A 341 -5.85 -11.46 14.11
CA ARG A 341 -5.10 -12.21 13.08
C ARG A 341 -4.43 -13.46 13.66
N ALA A 342 -3.81 -13.37 14.83
CA ALA A 342 -3.13 -14.48 15.48
C ALA A 342 -4.13 -15.58 15.88
N ALA A 343 -5.33 -15.20 16.34
CA ALA A 343 -6.39 -16.13 16.70
C ALA A 343 -7.04 -16.81 15.49
N TYR A 344 -7.30 -16.07 14.41
CA TYR A 344 -8.22 -16.51 13.34
C TYR A 344 -7.63 -16.48 11.93
N GLY A 345 -6.38 -16.03 11.77
CA GLY A 345 -5.71 -15.82 10.50
C GLY A 345 -6.28 -14.66 9.68
N ASP A 346 -5.72 -14.43 8.50
CA ASP A 346 -6.18 -13.40 7.56
C ASP A 346 -7.63 -13.64 7.10
N ALA A 347 -8.09 -14.90 7.19
CA ALA A 347 -9.47 -15.30 6.90
C ALA A 347 -10.52 -14.55 7.76
N PHE A 348 -10.15 -14.07 8.95
CA PHE A 348 -11.02 -13.18 9.74
C PHE A 348 -11.33 -11.88 8.99
N PHE A 349 -10.30 -11.18 8.52
CA PHE A 349 -10.47 -9.93 7.79
C PHE A 349 -11.17 -10.16 6.46
N HIS A 350 -10.88 -11.25 5.76
CA HIS A 350 -11.58 -11.60 4.52
C HIS A 350 -13.10 -11.72 4.75
N ARG A 351 -13.51 -12.39 5.84
CA ARG A 351 -14.93 -12.53 6.21
C ARG A 351 -15.55 -11.19 6.61
N LEU A 352 -14.85 -10.39 7.43
CA LEU A 352 -15.31 -9.07 7.84
C LEU A 352 -15.58 -8.14 6.64
N HIS A 353 -14.65 -8.07 5.69
CA HIS A 353 -14.78 -7.20 4.52
C HIS A 353 -15.85 -7.69 3.54
N ARG A 354 -15.96 -9.01 3.34
CA ARG A 354 -17.01 -9.60 2.49
C ARG A 354 -18.40 -9.38 3.07
N GLU A 355 -18.55 -9.56 4.38
CA GLU A 355 -19.83 -9.33 5.06
C GLU A 355 -20.24 -7.86 4.96
N SER A 356 -19.29 -6.95 5.15
CA SER A 356 -19.52 -5.51 4.96
C SER A 356 -19.94 -5.15 3.53
N ARG A 357 -19.38 -5.81 2.50
CA ARG A 357 -19.85 -5.62 1.11
C ARG A 357 -21.27 -6.15 0.87
N SER A 358 -21.61 -7.26 1.50
CA SER A 358 -22.87 -7.97 1.23
C SER A 358 -24.05 -7.38 2.03
N HIS A 359 -23.77 -6.94 3.26
CA HIS A 359 -24.79 -6.62 4.25
C HIS A 359 -24.52 -5.30 4.99
N GLY A 360 -23.37 -4.68 4.79
CA GLY A 360 -23.05 -3.38 5.37
C GLY A 360 -23.84 -2.26 4.72
N ASN A 361 -24.15 -1.22 5.49
CA ASN A 361 -24.73 0.01 4.95
C ASN A 361 -23.62 0.81 4.25
N PRO A 362 -23.73 1.09 2.94
CA PRO A 362 -22.70 1.80 2.18
C PRO A 362 -22.79 3.33 2.28
N GLU A 363 -23.79 3.87 2.98
CA GLU A 363 -23.99 5.31 3.07
C GLU A 363 -23.21 5.92 4.25
N PRO A 364 -22.62 7.12 4.10
CA PRO A 364 -21.98 7.82 5.20
C PRO A 364 -23.02 8.37 6.20
N GLY A 365 -22.54 8.93 7.31
CA GLY A 365 -23.40 9.64 8.28
C GLY A 365 -24.24 8.73 9.19
N GLN A 366 -23.86 7.46 9.37
CA GLN A 366 -24.60 6.52 10.23
C GLN A 366 -24.44 6.81 11.73
N GLY A 367 -23.38 7.54 12.10
CA GLY A 367 -23.04 7.91 13.47
C GLY A 367 -22.19 6.87 14.20
N ASP A 368 -21.30 7.33 15.08
CA ASP A 368 -20.27 6.50 15.73
C ASP A 368 -20.87 5.29 16.46
N ALA A 369 -22.00 5.46 17.16
CA ALA A 369 -22.66 4.36 17.88
C ALA A 369 -23.12 3.22 16.94
N GLN A 370 -23.57 3.56 15.72
CA GLN A 370 -23.98 2.57 14.73
C GLN A 370 -22.76 1.86 14.12
N TYR A 371 -21.70 2.60 13.79
CA TYR A 371 -20.46 2.00 13.28
C TYR A 371 -19.80 1.07 14.29
N ARG A 372 -19.69 1.49 15.55
CA ARG A 372 -19.17 0.66 16.66
C ARG A 372 -20.00 -0.61 16.84
N HIS A 373 -21.33 -0.48 16.82
CA HIS A 373 -22.24 -1.62 16.90
C HIS A 373 -22.02 -2.60 15.76
N TYR A 374 -22.02 -2.11 14.51
CA TYR A 374 -21.83 -2.94 13.33
C TYR A 374 -20.46 -3.63 13.35
N PHE A 375 -19.38 -2.89 13.67
CA PHE A 375 -18.03 -3.45 13.78
C PHE A 375 -17.94 -4.62 14.77
N MET A 376 -18.45 -4.43 16.00
CA MET A 376 -18.35 -5.47 17.03
C MET A 376 -19.16 -6.72 16.71
N VAL A 377 -20.40 -6.55 16.22
CA VAL A 377 -21.27 -7.69 15.83
C VAL A 377 -20.67 -8.44 14.64
N THR A 378 -20.24 -7.71 13.61
CA THR A 378 -19.67 -8.31 12.39
C THR A 378 -18.34 -8.98 12.68
N SER A 379 -17.53 -8.44 13.60
CA SER A 379 -16.30 -9.10 14.05
C SER A 379 -16.57 -10.40 14.81
N ALA A 380 -17.58 -10.45 15.69
CA ALA A 380 -17.96 -11.70 16.35
C ALA A 380 -18.42 -12.76 15.32
N TRP A 381 -19.25 -12.34 14.36
CA TRP A 381 -19.64 -13.19 13.23
C TRP A 381 -18.42 -13.64 12.41
N ALA A 382 -17.51 -12.75 12.06
CA ALA A 382 -16.33 -13.08 11.28
C ALA A 382 -15.38 -14.01 12.06
N ALA A 383 -15.27 -13.90 13.37
CA ALA A 383 -14.51 -14.81 14.21
C ALA A 383 -15.19 -16.17 14.42
N GLN A 384 -16.51 -16.25 14.17
CA GLN A 384 -17.37 -17.36 14.59
C GLN A 384 -17.27 -17.64 16.10
N HIS A 385 -17.02 -16.59 16.89
CA HIS A 385 -16.84 -16.63 18.34
C HIS A 385 -17.45 -15.39 19.00
N ASP A 386 -17.92 -15.54 20.23
CA ASP A 386 -18.35 -14.42 21.05
C ASP A 386 -17.12 -13.60 21.51
N LEU A 387 -16.91 -12.44 20.88
CA LEU A 387 -15.81 -11.52 21.18
C LEU A 387 -16.14 -10.49 22.26
N THR A 388 -17.21 -10.68 23.05
CA THR A 388 -17.62 -9.72 24.09
C THR A 388 -16.49 -9.43 25.08
N THR A 389 -15.84 -10.46 25.61
CA THR A 389 -14.72 -10.32 26.56
C THR A 389 -13.55 -9.56 25.93
N PHE A 390 -13.19 -9.91 24.70
CA PHE A 390 -12.16 -9.22 23.92
C PHE A 390 -12.42 -7.72 23.80
N PHE A 391 -13.63 -7.32 23.39
CA PHE A 391 -14.00 -5.92 23.23
C PHE A 391 -14.03 -5.16 24.56
N ILE A 392 -14.51 -5.78 25.63
CA ILE A 392 -14.50 -5.18 26.97
C ILE A 392 -13.06 -4.92 27.42
N ARG A 393 -12.15 -5.88 27.23
CA ARG A 393 -10.74 -5.72 27.63
C ARG A 393 -10.01 -4.65 26.83
N TRP A 394 -10.37 -4.47 25.55
CA TRP A 394 -9.87 -3.39 24.71
C TRP A 394 -10.53 -2.03 24.95
N GLY A 395 -11.50 -1.91 25.88
CA GLY A 395 -12.11 -0.62 26.21
C GLY A 395 -13.11 -0.11 25.16
N TRP A 396 -13.77 -1.02 24.42
CA TRP A 396 -14.78 -0.64 23.42
C TRP A 396 -16.15 -0.29 24.00
N HIS A 397 -16.38 -0.67 25.27
CA HIS A 397 -17.64 -0.48 26.00
C HIS A 397 -18.90 -0.86 25.18
N PRO A 398 -19.10 -2.15 24.83
CA PRO A 398 -20.26 -2.58 24.07
C PRO A 398 -21.58 -2.16 24.75
N THR A 399 -22.47 -1.52 24.00
CA THR A 399 -23.81 -1.17 24.50
C THR A 399 -24.67 -2.42 24.72
N THR A 400 -25.75 -2.32 25.50
CA THR A 400 -26.72 -3.42 25.65
C THR A 400 -27.23 -3.93 24.30
N ARG A 401 -27.51 -3.03 23.35
CA ARG A 401 -27.89 -3.37 21.97
C ARG A 401 -26.85 -4.26 21.29
N THR A 402 -25.57 -3.95 21.45
CA THR A 402 -24.48 -4.74 20.87
C THR A 402 -24.32 -6.09 21.57
N LEU A 403 -24.40 -6.12 22.91
CA LEU A 403 -24.31 -7.36 23.68
C LEU A 403 -25.44 -8.34 23.33
N ASP A 404 -26.67 -7.83 23.22
CA ASP A 404 -27.82 -8.64 22.82
C ASP A 404 -27.64 -9.19 21.39
N ALA A 405 -27.18 -8.36 20.45
CA ALA A 405 -26.93 -8.79 19.07
C ALA A 405 -25.82 -9.87 18.97
N ILE A 406 -24.73 -9.75 19.72
CA ILE A 406 -23.68 -10.78 19.76
C ILE A 406 -24.22 -12.08 20.37
N ARG A 407 -24.96 -12.00 21.48
CA ARG A 407 -25.59 -13.16 22.13
C ARG A 407 -26.54 -13.90 21.18
N ASP A 408 -27.29 -13.16 20.37
CA ASP A 408 -28.26 -13.73 19.43
C ASP A 408 -27.59 -14.52 18.29
N LEU A 409 -26.30 -14.31 18.02
CA LEU A 409 -25.50 -15.14 17.10
C LEU A 409 -25.23 -16.55 17.66
N ARG A 410 -25.36 -16.76 18.98
CA ARG A 410 -25.15 -18.05 19.68
C ARG A 410 -23.78 -18.68 19.41
N LEU A 411 -22.75 -17.85 19.38
CA LEU A 411 -21.38 -18.28 19.10
C LEU A 411 -20.68 -18.80 20.37
N PRO A 412 -19.74 -19.76 20.24
CA PRO A 412 -18.93 -20.19 21.36
C PRO A 412 -17.98 -19.07 21.83
N ILE A 413 -17.63 -19.08 23.11
CA ILE A 413 -16.58 -18.21 23.66
C ILE A 413 -15.22 -18.75 23.19
N PRO A 414 -14.29 -17.90 22.73
CA PRO A 414 -12.97 -18.35 22.30
C PRO A 414 -12.10 -18.79 23.49
N GLU A 415 -11.35 -19.88 23.30
CA GLU A 415 -10.41 -20.41 24.30
C GLU A 415 -9.05 -20.70 23.63
N PRO A 416 -7.99 -19.91 23.92
CA PRO A 416 -7.98 -18.76 24.82
C PRO A 416 -8.69 -17.52 24.22
N ASP A 417 -9.02 -16.53 25.07
CA ASP A 417 -9.49 -15.22 24.61
C ASP A 417 -8.39 -14.53 23.78
N PRO A 418 -8.70 -13.98 22.57
CA PRO A 418 -7.69 -13.38 21.70
C PRO A 418 -6.90 -12.24 22.33
N SER A 419 -7.45 -11.54 23.33
CA SER A 419 -6.74 -10.45 24.02
C SER A 419 -5.58 -10.95 24.88
N THR A 420 -5.47 -12.27 25.09
CA THR A 420 -4.36 -12.89 25.83
C THR A 420 -3.21 -13.28 24.92
N LEU A 421 -3.42 -13.22 23.60
CA LEU A 421 -2.39 -13.56 22.64
C LEU A 421 -1.38 -12.42 22.54
N HIS A 422 -0.11 -12.77 22.68
CA HIS A 422 1.00 -11.87 22.41
C HIS A 422 1.30 -11.86 20.90
N VAL A 423 1.54 -10.68 20.36
CA VAL A 423 2.03 -10.50 19.00
C VAL A 423 3.53 -10.82 19.03
N LYS A 424 3.93 -11.91 18.35
CA LYS A 424 5.27 -12.54 18.25
C LYS A 424 6.48 -11.81 18.86
N ALA A 425 7.40 -12.59 19.43
CA ALA A 425 8.61 -12.13 20.12
C ALA A 425 9.47 -11.12 19.34
N GLU A 426 10.08 -10.17 20.06
CA GLU A 426 11.04 -9.17 19.54
C GLU A 426 12.25 -9.77 18.80
N THR A 427 12.41 -11.10 18.85
CA THR A 427 13.38 -11.89 18.08
C THR A 427 12.75 -13.22 17.70
N GLN A 428 12.90 -13.63 16.45
CA GLN A 428 12.39 -14.90 15.94
C GLN A 428 13.44 -15.54 15.01
N ILE A 429 13.61 -16.85 15.15
CA ILE A 429 14.37 -17.68 14.20
C ILE A 429 13.40 -18.27 13.19
N ASP A 430 13.69 -18.05 11.90
CA ASP A 430 12.91 -18.56 10.77
C ASP A 430 13.54 -19.83 10.18
N ALA A 431 14.86 -19.92 10.17
CA ALA A 431 15.58 -21.07 9.62
C ALA A 431 16.91 -21.31 10.35
N VAL A 432 17.28 -22.59 10.44
CA VAL A 432 18.57 -23.05 10.94
C VAL A 432 19.14 -24.05 9.94
N GLU A 433 20.33 -23.78 9.44
CA GLU A 433 21.02 -24.61 8.45
C GLU A 433 22.42 -25.00 8.92
N PRO A 434 22.93 -26.19 8.52
CA PRO A 434 24.33 -26.55 8.77
C PRO A 434 25.28 -25.54 8.12
N HIS A 435 26.30 -25.14 8.87
CA HIS A 435 27.36 -24.26 8.37
C HIS A 435 28.73 -24.91 8.62
N SER A 436 29.76 -24.57 7.84
CA SER A 436 31.11 -25.13 8.01
C SER A 436 31.69 -24.87 9.41
N ASP A 437 31.13 -23.88 10.11
CA ASP A 437 31.54 -23.49 11.45
C ASP A 437 30.44 -23.59 12.51
N GLY A 438 29.56 -24.59 12.39
CA GLY A 438 28.46 -24.85 13.32
C GLY A 438 27.11 -24.81 12.62
N ILE A 439 26.29 -23.84 12.98
CA ILE A 439 25.01 -23.56 12.33
C ILE A 439 24.94 -22.12 11.86
N GLU A 440 24.21 -21.92 10.76
CA GLU A 440 23.73 -20.62 10.33
C GLU A 440 22.27 -20.48 10.76
N ILE A 441 21.96 -19.37 11.43
CA ILE A 441 20.63 -19.03 11.92
C ILE A 441 20.18 -17.80 11.16
N ARG A 442 19.04 -17.91 10.48
CA ARG A 442 18.36 -16.78 9.82
C ARG A 442 17.05 -16.48 10.54
N GLY A 443 16.74 -15.20 10.69
CA GLY A 443 15.54 -14.78 11.37
C GLY A 443 15.34 -13.27 11.35
N VAL A 444 14.40 -12.81 12.16
CA VAL A 444 14.04 -11.40 12.31
C VAL A 444 14.18 -10.95 13.75
N ALA A 445 14.69 -9.74 13.93
CA ALA A 445 14.75 -9.06 15.22
C ALA A 445 14.52 -7.57 15.03
N ARG A 446 14.37 -6.84 16.14
CA ARG A 446 14.23 -5.38 16.10
C ARG A 446 15.38 -4.76 15.27
N PRO A 447 15.09 -3.93 14.25
CA PRO A 447 16.12 -3.34 13.40
C PRO A 447 17.23 -2.65 14.19
N GLY A 448 18.49 -2.90 13.82
CA GLY A 448 19.67 -2.36 14.50
C GLY A 448 20.03 -3.02 15.84
N SER A 449 19.23 -3.96 16.34
CA SER A 449 19.58 -4.71 17.56
C SER A 449 20.82 -5.58 17.34
N ARG A 450 21.61 -5.78 18.39
CA ARG A 450 22.77 -6.68 18.38
C ARG A 450 22.34 -8.09 18.76
N LEU A 451 22.73 -9.07 17.95
CA LEU A 451 22.35 -10.46 18.16
C LEU A 451 23.43 -11.17 18.97
N LYS A 452 22.99 -11.93 19.96
CA LYS A 452 23.85 -12.77 20.80
C LYS A 452 23.31 -14.18 20.89
N THR A 453 24.21 -15.13 21.13
CA THR A 453 23.89 -16.56 21.26
C THR A 453 24.43 -17.09 22.59
N THR A 454 23.90 -18.23 23.03
CA THR A 454 24.35 -18.88 24.26
C THR A 454 24.26 -20.39 24.17
N ASN A 455 25.08 -21.07 24.97
CA ASN A 455 24.95 -22.49 25.29
C ASN A 455 24.23 -22.73 26.63
N ASP A 456 24.09 -21.68 27.44
CA ASP A 456 23.46 -21.71 28.76
C ASP A 456 22.92 -20.31 29.10
N PRO A 457 21.59 -20.10 29.04
CA PRO A 457 20.98 -18.81 29.34
C PRO A 457 21.30 -18.25 30.73
N ASP A 458 21.60 -19.12 31.72
CA ASP A 458 21.93 -18.71 33.09
C ASP A 458 23.36 -18.16 33.22
N MET A 459 24.25 -18.56 32.30
CA MET A 459 25.65 -18.09 32.28
C MET A 459 25.83 -16.79 31.49
N GLY A 460 24.87 -16.46 30.62
CA GLY A 460 24.81 -15.20 29.89
C GLY A 460 24.76 -15.36 28.37
N TRP A 461 24.80 -14.23 27.67
CA TRP A 461 24.66 -14.14 26.21
C TRP A 461 25.87 -13.46 25.59
N TYR A 462 26.42 -14.06 24.54
CA TYR A 462 27.71 -13.69 23.98
C TYR A 462 27.62 -13.40 22.48
N ASP A 463 28.56 -12.62 21.96
CA ASP A 463 28.66 -12.42 20.52
C ASP A 463 28.91 -13.77 19.81
N PRO A 464 28.26 -14.01 18.66
CA PRO A 464 28.43 -15.24 17.90
C PRO A 464 29.89 -15.44 17.45
N GLU A 465 30.31 -16.70 17.31
CA GLU A 465 31.63 -17.05 16.81
C GLU A 465 31.87 -16.56 15.38
N GLY A 466 30.81 -16.45 14.57
CA GLY A 466 30.85 -15.87 13.22
C GLY A 466 31.08 -14.36 13.18
N GLY A 467 31.13 -13.69 14.34
CA GLY A 467 31.35 -12.25 14.46
C GLY A 467 30.17 -11.53 15.10
N ILE A 468 30.38 -10.24 15.39
CA ILE A 468 29.32 -9.36 15.91
C ILE A 468 28.30 -9.16 14.79
N THR A 469 27.04 -9.51 15.06
CA THR A 469 25.94 -9.40 14.12
C THR A 469 24.90 -8.39 14.62
N TYR A 470 24.37 -7.60 13.69
CA TYR A 470 23.24 -6.70 13.93
C TYR A 470 22.08 -7.05 13.00
N ALA A 471 20.86 -6.82 13.46
CA ALA A 471 19.68 -6.89 12.62
C ALA A 471 19.72 -5.73 11.63
N SER A 472 19.44 -6.03 10.36
CA SER A 472 19.41 -5.05 9.28
C SER A 472 18.26 -4.04 9.45
N ALA A 473 18.16 -3.08 8.53
CA ALA A 473 17.08 -2.09 8.54
C ALA A 473 15.67 -2.71 8.34
N SER A 474 15.57 -3.85 7.65
CA SER A 474 14.33 -4.64 7.53
C SER A 474 14.06 -5.52 8.75
N GLY A 475 15.05 -5.67 9.63
CA GLY A 475 15.03 -6.53 10.82
C GLY A 475 15.63 -7.91 10.59
N ASP A 476 15.98 -8.27 9.36
CA ASP A 476 16.60 -9.56 9.06
C ASP A 476 17.99 -9.68 9.70
N PHE A 477 18.32 -10.86 10.21
CA PHE A 477 19.66 -11.20 10.67
C PHE A 477 20.12 -12.56 10.14
N LEU A 478 21.44 -12.71 10.08
CA LEU A 478 22.12 -13.97 9.83
C LEU A 478 23.24 -14.12 10.87
N VAL A 479 23.15 -15.15 11.69
CA VAL A 479 24.11 -15.45 12.76
C VAL A 479 24.75 -16.81 12.48
N VAL A 480 26.08 -16.88 12.51
CA VAL A 480 26.81 -18.15 12.53
C VAL A 480 27.33 -18.42 13.93
N THR A 481 26.97 -19.56 14.51
CA THR A 481 27.37 -19.93 15.87
C THR A 481 27.52 -21.44 16.04
N ARG A 482 28.32 -21.86 17.01
CA ARG A 482 28.39 -23.27 17.45
C ARG A 482 27.53 -23.53 18.70
N ARG A 483 26.91 -22.49 19.26
CA ARG A 483 26.18 -22.58 20.53
C ARG A 483 24.75 -23.06 20.32
N LEU A 484 24.32 -23.96 21.19
CA LEU A 484 22.99 -24.53 21.24
C LEU A 484 22.55 -24.64 22.71
N VAL A 485 21.26 -24.45 22.97
CA VAL A 485 20.61 -24.72 24.25
C VAL A 485 19.77 -25.99 24.08
N ASP A 486 20.16 -27.07 24.76
CA ASP A 486 19.50 -28.38 24.67
C ASP A 486 19.31 -28.88 23.23
N GLY A 487 20.31 -28.64 22.37
CA GLY A 487 20.27 -29.02 20.94
C GLY A 487 19.49 -28.07 20.04
N ASN A 488 18.97 -26.97 20.57
CA ASN A 488 18.24 -25.94 19.83
C ASN A 488 19.10 -24.70 19.61
N ALA A 489 18.93 -24.08 18.43
CA ALA A 489 19.38 -22.74 18.16
C ALA A 489 18.52 -21.74 18.95
N VAL A 490 19.19 -20.81 19.64
CA VAL A 490 18.55 -19.71 20.35
C VAL A 490 19.37 -18.43 20.16
N VAL A 491 18.68 -17.33 19.87
CA VAL A 491 19.26 -15.99 19.68
C VAL A 491 18.54 -15.02 20.61
N LYS A 492 19.28 -14.06 21.17
CA LYS A 492 18.71 -12.96 21.93
C LYS A 492 19.21 -11.63 21.38
N SER A 493 18.28 -10.71 21.16
CA SER A 493 18.58 -9.36 20.70
C SER A 493 18.77 -8.41 21.87
N TYR A 494 19.66 -7.44 21.66
CA TYR A 494 20.02 -6.43 22.64
C TYR A 494 20.02 -5.04 22.00
N ASP A 495 19.61 -4.03 22.76
CA ASP A 495 19.81 -2.65 22.37
C ASP A 495 21.33 -2.34 22.44
N PRO A 496 21.95 -1.92 21.33
CA PRO A 496 23.40 -1.71 21.30
C PRO A 496 23.87 -0.47 22.06
N GLN A 497 22.97 0.47 22.38
CA GLN A 497 23.27 1.69 23.12
C GLN A 497 23.10 1.48 24.63
N THR A 498 22.01 0.84 25.05
CA THR A 498 21.70 0.66 26.48
C THR A 498 22.20 -0.67 27.05
N GLY A 499 22.39 -1.68 26.19
CA GLY A 499 22.70 -3.05 26.60
C GLY A 499 21.50 -3.83 27.14
N GLU A 500 20.29 -3.25 27.08
CA GLU A 500 19.05 -3.91 27.52
C GLU A 500 18.72 -5.10 26.62
N ALA A 501 18.27 -6.21 27.22
CA ALA A 501 17.76 -7.35 26.47
C ALA A 501 16.38 -7.02 25.91
N LEU A 502 16.22 -7.18 24.59
CA LEU A 502 15.00 -6.84 23.87
C LEU A 502 14.09 -8.07 23.71
N GLY A 503 14.63 -9.14 23.15
CA GLY A 503 13.87 -10.37 22.91
C GLY A 503 14.72 -11.60 22.81
N GLU A 504 14.25 -12.69 23.39
CA GLU A 504 14.77 -14.04 23.13
C GLU A 504 13.93 -14.73 22.06
N SER A 505 14.57 -15.49 21.20
CA SER A 505 13.91 -16.22 20.12
C SER A 505 13.11 -17.43 20.61
N ASN A 506 12.24 -17.93 19.74
CA ASN A 506 11.85 -19.33 19.76
C ASN A 506 13.08 -20.25 19.72
N HIS A 507 12.91 -21.47 20.24
CA HIS A 507 13.93 -22.51 20.20
C HIS A 507 13.73 -23.37 18.96
N VAL A 508 14.73 -23.46 18.08
CA VAL A 508 14.64 -24.20 16.82
C VAL A 508 15.66 -25.34 16.79
N PRO A 509 15.26 -26.61 16.60
CA PRO A 509 16.20 -27.73 16.60
C PRO A 509 17.29 -27.58 15.53
N ALA A 510 18.55 -27.73 15.92
CA ALA A 510 19.68 -27.72 15.00
C ALA A 510 19.90 -29.13 14.44
N ASN A 511 19.46 -29.38 13.21
CA ASN A 511 19.58 -30.69 12.58
C ASN A 511 21.00 -30.92 12.02
N LEU A 512 21.96 -31.21 12.91
CA LEU A 512 23.39 -31.34 12.59
C LEU A 512 23.78 -32.69 11.97
N GLN A 513 22.84 -33.61 11.71
CA GLN A 513 23.13 -34.98 11.28
C GLN A 513 23.71 -35.12 9.85
N GLY A 514 23.83 -34.04 9.07
CA GLY A 514 24.37 -34.08 7.70
C GLY A 514 25.87 -33.76 7.54
N ALA A 515 26.51 -33.10 8.52
CA ALA A 515 27.85 -32.55 8.33
C ALA A 515 29.01 -33.53 8.62
N ALA A 516 28.74 -34.64 9.32
CA ALA A 516 29.77 -35.61 9.70
C ALA A 516 30.13 -36.64 8.59
N ALA A 517 29.38 -36.70 7.49
CA ALA A 517 29.52 -37.76 6.49
C ALA A 517 30.42 -37.42 5.28
N GLN A 518 30.89 -36.17 5.13
CA GLN A 518 31.63 -35.76 3.92
C GLN A 518 33.16 -35.62 4.07
N PHE A 519 33.75 -35.92 5.22
CA PHE A 519 35.20 -35.75 5.44
C PHE A 519 36.01 -37.05 5.58
N SER A 520 35.47 -38.21 5.17
CA SER A 520 36.17 -39.51 5.27
C SER A 520 36.65 -40.11 3.93
N CYS A 521 36.45 -39.45 2.79
CA CYS A 521 36.92 -39.98 1.49
C CYS A 521 37.73 -38.96 0.70
N CYS A 522 38.82 -38.44 1.26
CA CYS A 522 39.89 -37.76 0.51
C CYS A 522 41.20 -37.78 1.32
N THR A 523 41.79 -38.97 1.52
CA THR A 523 43.22 -39.09 1.84
C THR A 523 43.88 -40.04 0.86
N GLU A 524 44.47 -39.39 -0.15
CA GLU A 524 45.79 -39.67 -0.72
C GLU A 524 46.03 -41.02 -1.40
N HIS A 525 45.81 -41.02 -2.72
CA HIS A 525 46.71 -41.67 -3.66
C HIS A 525 47.64 -40.61 -4.30
N ALA A 526 48.91 -41.02 -4.43
CA ALA A 526 49.94 -40.52 -5.35
C ALA A 526 50.78 -39.30 -4.91
N THR A 527 51.97 -39.59 -4.37
CA THR A 527 53.21 -39.10 -4.98
C THR A 527 54.24 -40.23 -5.03
N GLY A 528 54.86 -40.42 -6.19
CA GLY A 528 56.02 -41.27 -6.42
C GLY A 528 56.95 -40.59 -7.43
N ALA A 529 58.26 -40.86 -7.26
CA ALA A 529 59.42 -40.51 -8.10
C ALA A 529 59.78 -39.01 -8.14
N ASP A 530 61.03 -38.54 -8.05
CA ASP A 530 62.35 -39.08 -8.44
C ASP A 530 63.50 -38.45 -7.62
N HIS A 531 64.63 -39.18 -7.61
CA HIS A 531 66.03 -38.86 -7.21
C HIS A 531 66.42 -38.71 -5.73
#